data_AF-A0A5R8KFL9-F1
#
_entry.id   AF-A0A5R8KFL9-F1
#
_cell.length_a   1.000
_cell.length_b   1.000
_cell.length_c   1.000
_cell.angle_alpha   90.00
_cell.angle_beta   90.00
_cell.angle_gamma   90.00
#
_symmetry.space_group_name_H-M   'P 1'
#
loop_
_entity.id
_entity.type
_entity.pdbx_description
1 polymer ?
#
loop_
_entity_poly.entity_id
_entity_poly.type
_entity_poly.pdbx_seq_one_letter_code
_entity_poly.pdbx_strand_id
1 'polypeptide(L)'
;MKKLCLIFGGIVLVGTFAFAFFLWDYARIKSWGVDVESVEWLPTQASNITFISSDINRVAEFDIDQDSLLQWCDSIGKSLAAVAEDQTATIWRVNPFLDRFGVTKNGSFNHSSLVDEEFDRHSKRFTTGDKFFEDRWANGGGYVIGYDVSEGRGYYQFSHH
;
A
#
# COMPACT_ATOMS: atom_id res chain seq x y z
N MET A 1 37.14 -36.87 3.14
CA MET A 1 36.85 -35.46 3.54
C MET A 1 36.23 -34.62 2.42
N LYS A 2 36.82 -34.52 1.22
CA LYS A 2 36.29 -33.66 0.12
C LYS A 2 34.83 -33.94 -0.31
N LYS A 3 34.40 -35.21 -0.33
CA LYS A 3 33.03 -35.60 -0.73
C LYS A 3 31.95 -35.17 0.27
N LEU A 4 32.25 -35.21 1.57
CA LEU A 4 31.33 -34.78 2.63
C LEU A 4 31.12 -33.27 2.62
N CYS A 5 32.16 -32.48 2.35
CA CYS A 5 32.04 -31.03 2.20
C CYS A 5 31.20 -30.62 0.98
N LEU A 6 31.32 -31.36 -0.14
CA LEU A 6 30.49 -31.11 -1.34
C LEU A 6 29.01 -31.43 -1.09
N ILE A 7 28.72 -32.54 -0.39
CA ILE A 7 27.35 -32.91 -0.03
C ILE A 7 26.74 -31.87 0.92
N PHE A 8 27.47 -31.47 1.96
CA PHE A 8 27.00 -30.46 2.91
C PHE A 8 26.79 -29.10 2.25
N GLY A 9 27.73 -28.67 1.38
CA GLY A 9 27.57 -27.44 0.60
C GLY A 9 26.35 -27.48 -0.33
N GLY A 10 26.08 -28.63 -0.96
CA GLY A 10 24.88 -28.83 -1.77
C GLY A 10 23.58 -28.71 -0.97
N ILE A 11 23.52 -29.32 0.21
CA ILE A 11 22.34 -29.25 1.10
C ILE A 11 22.08 -27.82 1.57
N VAL A 12 23.12 -27.11 2.01
CA VAL A 12 22.99 -25.71 2.43
C VAL A 12 22.48 -24.85 1.28
N LEU A 13 23.04 -25.01 0.08
CA LEU A 13 22.66 -24.22 -1.08
C LEU A 13 21.19 -24.48 -1.48
N VAL A 14 20.76 -25.73 -1.54
CA VAL A 14 19.34 -26.08 -1.78
C VAL A 14 18.43 -25.50 -0.70
N GLY A 15 18.84 -25.58 0.58
CA GLY A 15 18.09 -25.01 1.69
C GLY A 15 17.93 -23.50 1.58
N THR A 16 19.00 -22.77 1.24
CA THR A 16 18.95 -21.31 1.04
C THR A 16 18.07 -20.92 -0.14
N PHE A 17 18.16 -21.62 -1.27
CA PHE A 17 17.30 -21.36 -2.43
C PHE A 17 15.83 -21.63 -2.14
N ALA A 18 15.51 -22.73 -1.45
CA ALA A 18 14.14 -23.03 -1.04
C ALA A 18 13.61 -21.94 -0.10
N PHE A 19 14.38 -21.53 0.91
CA PHE A 19 14.00 -20.47 1.84
C PHE A 19 13.75 -19.13 1.13
N ALA A 20 14.65 -18.73 0.21
CA ALA A 20 14.47 -17.53 -0.60
C ALA A 20 13.22 -17.60 -1.48
N PHE A 21 12.92 -18.76 -2.07
CA PHE A 21 11.70 -18.98 -2.86
C PHE A 21 10.44 -18.84 -2.01
N PHE A 22 10.41 -19.42 -0.79
CA PHE A 22 9.27 -19.30 0.12
C PHE A 22 9.06 -17.86 0.57
N LEU A 23 10.13 -17.13 0.91
CA LEU A 23 10.04 -15.69 1.22
C LEU A 23 9.50 -14.89 0.02
N TRP A 24 9.97 -15.20 -1.19
CA TRP A 24 9.49 -14.53 -2.40
C TRP A 24 8.03 -14.83 -2.71
N ASP A 25 7.57 -16.07 -2.55
CA ASP A 25 6.16 -16.42 -2.75
C ASP A 25 5.24 -15.80 -1.70
N TYR A 26 5.69 -15.75 -0.45
CA TYR A 26 4.98 -15.11 0.67
C TYR A 26 4.83 -13.60 0.45
N ALA A 27 5.89 -12.94 -0.02
CA ALA A 27 5.87 -11.50 -0.29
C ALA A 27 5.12 -11.12 -1.59
N ARG A 28 4.71 -12.09 -2.42
CA ARG A 28 4.05 -11.79 -3.70
C ARG A 28 2.60 -11.35 -3.48
N ILE A 29 2.13 -10.45 -4.34
CA ILE A 29 0.71 -10.12 -4.51
C ILE A 29 -0.10 -11.41 -4.65
N LYS A 30 -1.03 -11.62 -3.72
CA LYS A 30 -1.97 -12.76 -3.68
C LYS A 30 -3.32 -12.40 -4.29
N SER A 31 -3.75 -11.15 -4.14
CA SER A 31 -5.01 -10.67 -4.71
C SER A 31 -4.94 -9.19 -5.10
N TRP A 32 -5.79 -8.80 -6.04
CA TRP A 32 -5.98 -7.43 -6.48
C TRP A 32 -7.42 -7.26 -6.95
N GLY A 33 -7.89 -6.02 -7.00
CA GLY A 33 -9.23 -5.69 -7.47
C GLY A 33 -9.30 -4.26 -7.94
N VAL A 34 -10.20 -4.01 -8.88
CA VAL A 34 -10.55 -2.67 -9.39
C VAL A 34 -12.06 -2.57 -9.36
N ASP A 35 -12.56 -1.46 -8.84
CA ASP A 35 -14.00 -1.18 -8.74
C ASP A 35 -14.76 -2.28 -7.96
N VAL A 36 -14.16 -2.71 -6.84
CA VAL A 36 -14.76 -3.73 -5.97
C VAL A 36 -15.64 -3.06 -4.91
N GLU A 37 -16.78 -3.67 -4.61
CA GLU A 37 -17.76 -3.12 -3.66
C GLU A 37 -17.34 -3.27 -2.19
N SER A 38 -16.56 -4.29 -1.83
CA SER A 38 -16.13 -4.51 -0.45
C SER A 38 -14.86 -5.33 -0.34
N VAL A 39 -14.10 -5.08 0.73
CA VAL A 39 -12.92 -5.85 1.11
C VAL A 39 -12.88 -5.97 2.64
N GLU A 40 -12.65 -7.17 3.17
CA GLU A 40 -12.80 -7.47 4.61
C GLU A 40 -11.94 -6.62 5.56
N TRP A 41 -10.81 -6.08 5.09
CA TRP A 41 -9.87 -5.28 5.87
C TRP A 41 -10.04 -3.77 5.71
N LEU A 42 -11.10 -3.34 5.02
CA LEU A 42 -11.51 -1.95 4.85
C LEU A 42 -12.87 -1.71 5.54
N PRO A 43 -13.22 -0.44 5.83
CA PRO A 43 -14.56 -0.11 6.33
C PRO A 43 -15.65 -0.56 5.35
N THR A 44 -16.78 -1.03 5.87
CA THR A 44 -17.89 -1.53 5.05
C THR A 44 -18.60 -0.45 4.24
N GLN A 45 -18.35 0.82 4.55
CA GLN A 45 -18.85 1.99 3.85
C GLN A 45 -17.97 2.37 2.65
N ALA A 46 -16.79 1.76 2.49
CA ALA A 46 -15.94 2.01 1.34
C ALA A 46 -16.59 1.51 0.05
N SER A 47 -16.38 2.24 -1.04
CA SER A 47 -16.85 1.90 -2.37
C SER A 47 -15.81 2.24 -3.43
N ASN A 48 -16.03 1.80 -4.68
CA ASN A 48 -15.09 1.99 -5.80
C ASN A 48 -13.66 1.57 -5.44
N ILE A 49 -13.54 0.44 -4.74
CA ILE A 49 -12.30 0.03 -4.09
C ILE A 49 -11.34 -0.50 -5.16
N THR A 50 -10.16 0.07 -5.18
CA THR A 50 -9.03 -0.42 -5.96
C THR A 50 -7.93 -0.85 -5.01
N PHE A 51 -7.44 -2.09 -5.11
CA PHE A 51 -6.47 -2.61 -4.14
C PHE A 51 -5.48 -3.62 -4.73
N ILE A 52 -4.37 -3.75 -4.02
CA ILE A 52 -3.45 -4.89 -4.10
C ILE A 52 -3.20 -5.43 -2.69
N SER A 53 -3.08 -6.74 -2.57
CA SER A 53 -2.90 -7.41 -1.29
C SER A 53 -2.00 -8.64 -1.41
N SER A 54 -1.21 -8.84 -0.37
CA SER A 54 -0.37 -10.00 -0.08
C SER A 54 -0.44 -10.26 1.43
N ASP A 55 0.25 -11.29 1.90
CA ASP A 55 0.26 -11.62 3.33
C ASP A 55 0.95 -10.54 4.19
N ILE A 56 1.83 -9.74 3.57
CA ILE A 56 2.61 -8.71 4.26
C ILE A 56 2.38 -7.28 3.77
N ASN A 57 1.81 -7.08 2.59
CA ASN A 57 1.56 -5.76 2.02
C ASN A 57 0.11 -5.65 1.57
N ARG A 58 -0.54 -4.54 1.92
CA ARG A 58 -1.88 -4.18 1.45
C ARG A 58 -1.88 -2.70 1.11
N VAL A 59 -2.40 -2.37 -0.06
CA VAL A 59 -2.56 -0.97 -0.51
C VAL A 59 -3.94 -0.85 -1.12
N ALA A 60 -4.69 0.19 -0.76
CA ALA A 60 -5.99 0.48 -1.35
C ALA A 60 -6.25 1.98 -1.53
N GLU A 61 -7.05 2.29 -2.53
CA GLU A 61 -7.71 3.57 -2.76
C GLU A 61 -9.21 3.31 -2.89
N PHE A 62 -10.04 4.13 -2.25
CA PHE A 62 -11.48 3.92 -2.21
C PHE A 62 -12.22 5.23 -1.91
N ASP A 63 -13.47 5.28 -2.32
CA ASP A 63 -14.36 6.39 -2.01
C ASP A 63 -15.06 6.10 -0.68
N ILE A 64 -15.08 7.08 0.22
CA ILE A 64 -15.73 6.98 1.54
C ILE A 64 -16.06 8.37 2.07
N ASP A 65 -17.14 8.47 2.84
CA ASP A 65 -17.44 9.69 3.59
C ASP A 65 -16.41 9.93 4.71
N GLN A 66 -16.08 11.20 4.95
CA GLN A 66 -15.05 11.58 5.92
C GLN A 66 -15.35 11.07 7.32
N ASP A 67 -16.58 11.26 7.81
CA ASP A 67 -16.95 10.90 9.18
C ASP A 67 -16.94 9.38 9.35
N SER A 68 -17.37 8.66 8.31
CA SER A 68 -17.31 7.20 8.27
C SER A 68 -15.88 6.67 8.37
N LEU A 69 -14.93 7.29 7.65
CA LEU A 69 -13.52 6.91 7.73
C LEU A 69 -12.92 7.24 9.09
N LEU A 70 -13.17 8.44 9.62
CA LEU A 70 -12.68 8.85 10.93
C LEU A 70 -13.16 7.90 12.03
N GLN A 71 -14.44 7.56 12.03
CA GLN A 71 -15.02 6.61 12.99
C GLN A 71 -14.36 5.23 12.90
N TRP A 72 -14.15 4.74 11.68
CA TRP A 72 -13.48 3.45 11.48
C TRP A 72 -12.03 3.49 11.99
N CYS A 73 -11.28 4.54 11.65
CA CYS A 73 -9.91 4.76 12.12
C CYS A 73 -9.83 4.80 13.65
N ASP A 74 -10.75 5.49 14.31
CA ASP A 74 -10.83 5.53 15.77
C ASP A 74 -11.12 4.15 16.36
N SER A 75 -12.01 3.37 15.72
CA SER A 75 -12.36 2.01 16.18
C SER A 75 -11.18 1.03 16.15
N ILE A 76 -10.21 1.25 15.26
CA ILE A 76 -8.98 0.45 15.17
C ILE A 76 -7.79 1.11 15.89
N GLY A 77 -8.01 2.22 16.60
CA GLY A 77 -6.97 2.94 17.35
C GLY A 77 -5.94 3.67 16.48
N LYS A 78 -6.34 4.11 15.29
CA LYS A 78 -5.50 4.77 14.27
C LYS A 78 -6.10 6.11 13.85
N SER A 79 -6.46 6.92 14.84
CA SER A 79 -7.11 8.23 14.66
C SER A 79 -6.32 9.14 13.72
N LEU A 80 -7.01 9.70 12.72
CA LEU A 80 -6.40 10.58 11.74
C LEU A 80 -6.28 12.01 12.29
N ALA A 81 -5.13 12.64 12.10
CA ALA A 81 -4.90 14.05 12.41
C ALA A 81 -4.95 14.91 11.13
N ALA A 82 -5.26 16.20 11.27
CA ALA A 82 -5.12 17.11 10.15
C ALA A 82 -3.65 17.33 9.81
N VAL A 83 -3.29 17.34 8.52
CA VAL A 83 -1.97 17.77 8.08
C VAL A 83 -1.83 19.29 8.33
N ALA A 84 -0.74 19.69 8.98
CA ALA A 84 -0.46 21.08 9.34
C ALA A 84 -0.02 21.93 8.12
N GLU A 85 -0.13 23.25 8.23
CA GLU A 85 0.14 24.21 7.12
C GLU A 85 1.54 24.10 6.51
N ASP A 86 2.53 23.68 7.29
CA ASP A 86 3.95 23.55 6.91
C ASP A 86 4.39 22.09 6.71
N GLN A 87 3.44 21.16 6.69
CA GLN A 87 3.71 19.74 6.56
C GLN A 87 3.12 19.16 5.28
N THR A 88 3.76 18.11 4.78
CA THR A 88 3.21 17.26 3.74
C THR A 88 3.34 15.82 4.18
N ALA A 89 2.33 15.03 3.85
CA ALA A 89 2.32 13.60 4.12
C ALA A 89 2.13 12.85 2.80
N THR A 90 2.61 11.61 2.72
CA THR A 90 2.55 10.84 1.48
C THR A 90 2.19 9.40 1.75
N ILE A 91 1.36 8.81 0.88
CA ILE A 91 1.03 7.38 0.88
C ILE A 91 1.23 6.80 -0.52
N TRP A 92 1.60 5.53 -0.62
CA TRP A 92 1.72 4.86 -1.91
C TRP A 92 0.35 4.57 -2.53
N ARG A 93 0.27 4.77 -3.85
CA ARG A 93 -0.92 4.52 -4.66
C ARG A 93 -0.93 3.10 -5.24
N VAL A 94 -2.12 2.63 -5.60
CA VAL A 94 -2.31 1.30 -6.19
C VAL A 94 -2.01 1.31 -7.70
N ASN A 95 -2.29 2.44 -8.37
CA ASN A 95 -2.22 2.61 -9.83
C ASN A 95 -0.93 2.09 -10.51
N PRO A 96 0.29 2.36 -10.02
CA PRO A 96 1.50 1.94 -10.73
C PRO A 96 1.61 0.42 -10.88
N PHE A 97 1.12 -0.33 -9.91
CA PHE A 97 1.14 -1.78 -9.95
C PHE A 97 0.11 -2.31 -10.94
N LEU A 98 -1.10 -1.75 -10.95
CA LEU A 98 -2.18 -2.18 -11.84
C LEU A 98 -1.95 -1.78 -13.30
N ASP A 99 -1.36 -0.61 -13.54
CA ASP A 99 -0.92 -0.18 -14.87
C ASP A 99 0.10 -1.17 -15.45
N ARG A 100 1.04 -1.66 -14.63
CA ARG A 100 2.02 -2.67 -15.05
C ARG A 100 1.37 -3.99 -15.46
N PHE A 101 0.20 -4.31 -14.90
CA PHE A 101 -0.59 -5.49 -15.27
C PHE A 101 -1.62 -5.20 -16.39
N GLY A 102 -1.67 -3.97 -16.92
CA GLY A 102 -2.60 -3.58 -17.98
C GLY A 102 -4.07 -3.53 -17.55
N VAL A 103 -4.33 -3.43 -16.24
CA VAL A 103 -5.68 -3.50 -15.67
C VAL A 103 -6.38 -2.13 -15.73
N THR A 104 -5.64 -1.05 -15.51
CA THR A 104 -6.12 0.33 -15.60
C THR A 104 -5.62 0.97 -16.91
N LYS A 105 -6.51 1.66 -17.64
CA LYS A 105 -6.11 2.52 -18.77
C LYS A 105 -5.72 3.88 -18.19
N ASN A 106 -4.47 4.30 -18.41
CA ASN A 106 -3.95 5.62 -18.08
C ASN A 106 -5.04 6.70 -18.22
N GLY A 107 -5.57 7.18 -17.10
CA GLY A 107 -6.29 8.45 -17.06
C GLY A 107 -5.30 9.53 -17.46
N SER A 108 -5.67 10.40 -18.40
CA SER A 108 -4.82 11.48 -18.87
C SER A 108 -4.54 12.46 -17.73
N PHE A 109 -3.37 12.37 -17.10
CA PHE A 109 -2.88 13.39 -16.18
C PHE A 109 -2.24 14.51 -17.01
N ASN A 110 -2.86 15.69 -17.01
CA ASN A 110 -2.40 16.87 -17.74
C ASN A 110 -1.59 17.76 -16.79
N HIS A 111 -0.31 17.49 -16.54
CA HIS A 111 0.58 18.42 -15.82
C HIS A 111 2.06 18.35 -16.28
N SER A 112 2.80 19.44 -16.03
CA SER A 112 3.86 19.98 -16.89
C SER A 112 5.31 19.63 -16.49
N SER A 113 5.57 18.49 -15.85
CA SER A 113 6.88 18.15 -15.28
C SER A 113 7.06 16.63 -15.17
N LEU A 114 8.00 16.06 -15.95
CA LEU A 114 8.23 14.60 -16.03
C LEU A 114 8.64 13.94 -14.70
N VAL A 115 9.21 14.69 -13.76
CA VAL A 115 9.69 14.17 -12.47
C VAL A 115 8.56 14.15 -11.43
N ASP A 116 7.69 15.17 -11.44
CA ASP A 116 6.49 15.18 -10.60
C ASP A 116 5.48 14.14 -11.08
N GLU A 117 5.42 13.87 -12.39
CA GLU A 117 4.54 12.87 -13.02
C GLU A 117 4.76 11.46 -12.45
N GLU A 118 6.02 11.03 -12.30
CA GLU A 118 6.29 9.69 -11.79
C GLU A 118 6.02 9.59 -10.29
N PHE A 119 6.34 10.63 -9.51
CA PHE A 119 6.08 10.62 -8.07
C PHE A 119 4.58 10.66 -7.74
N ASP A 120 3.81 11.53 -8.40
CA ASP A 120 2.37 11.68 -8.18
C ASP A 120 1.57 10.50 -8.74
N ARG A 121 2.14 9.78 -9.71
CA ARG A 121 1.59 8.50 -10.15
C ARG A 121 1.75 7.42 -9.09
N HIS A 122 2.87 7.41 -8.36
CA HIS A 122 3.17 6.38 -7.38
C HIS A 122 2.71 6.68 -5.96
N SER A 123 2.47 7.95 -5.64
CA SER A 123 2.11 8.37 -4.31
C SER A 123 1.06 9.46 -4.33
N LYS A 124 0.21 9.49 -3.31
CA LYS A 124 -0.69 10.59 -3.03
C LYS A 124 -0.05 11.46 -1.98
N ARG A 125 0.09 12.75 -2.30
CA ARG A 125 0.48 13.79 -1.35
C ARG A 125 -0.76 14.35 -0.67
N PHE A 126 -0.71 14.46 0.65
CA PHE A 126 -1.70 15.14 1.48
C PHE A 126 -1.16 16.49 1.90
N THR A 127 -2.04 17.47 1.90
CA THR A 127 -1.75 18.89 2.17
C THR A 127 -2.61 19.39 3.31
N THR A 128 -2.43 20.66 3.67
CA THR A 128 -3.16 21.32 4.76
C THR A 128 -4.65 21.00 4.76
N GLY A 129 -5.13 20.48 5.88
CA GLY A 129 -6.55 20.16 6.08
C GLY A 129 -6.94 18.71 5.79
N ASP A 130 -6.17 18.00 4.95
CA ASP A 130 -6.32 16.56 4.75
C ASP A 130 -6.11 15.80 6.05
N LYS A 131 -6.66 14.57 6.14
CA LYS A 131 -6.51 13.74 7.34
C LYS A 131 -5.47 12.66 7.10
N PHE A 132 -4.58 12.44 8.06
CA PHE A 132 -3.48 11.52 7.92
C PHE A 132 -3.09 10.87 9.24
N PHE A 133 -2.68 9.61 9.17
CA PHE A 133 -2.08 8.85 10.25
C PHE A 133 -0.93 8.03 9.69
N GLU A 134 0.17 7.99 10.41
CA GLU A 134 1.31 7.14 10.10
C GLU A 134 1.93 6.56 11.37
N ASP A 135 2.18 5.26 11.33
CA ASP A 135 2.90 4.50 12.36
C ASP A 135 3.98 3.68 11.67
N ARG A 136 5.25 4.06 11.90
CA ARG A 136 6.41 3.40 11.31
C ARG A 136 7.09 2.50 12.34
N TRP A 137 7.35 1.27 11.93
CA TRP A 137 7.98 0.27 12.78
C TRP A 137 9.48 0.15 12.49
N ALA A 138 10.23 -0.37 13.46
CA ALA A 138 11.70 -0.47 13.36
C ALA A 138 12.19 -1.41 12.24
N ASN A 139 11.36 -2.33 11.78
CA ASN A 139 11.68 -3.23 10.65
C ASN A 139 11.52 -2.56 9.28
N GLY A 140 11.05 -1.31 9.22
CA GLY A 140 10.75 -0.62 7.95
C GLY A 140 9.34 -0.91 7.42
N GLY A 141 8.53 -1.67 8.18
CA GLY A 141 7.11 -1.78 7.97
C GLY A 141 6.35 -0.63 8.64
N GLY A 142 5.03 -0.71 8.57
CA GLY A 142 4.17 0.25 9.23
C GLY A 142 2.77 0.28 8.65
N TYR A 143 2.08 1.34 9.05
CA TYR A 143 0.70 1.58 8.75
C TYR A 143 0.51 3.05 8.38
N VAL A 144 -0.14 3.30 7.25
CA VAL A 144 -0.43 4.63 6.77
C VAL A 144 -1.90 4.66 6.34
N ILE A 145 -2.64 5.65 6.82
CA ILE A 145 -3.98 5.95 6.32
C ILE A 145 -4.03 7.43 6.01
N GLY A 146 -4.63 7.79 4.88
CA GLY A 146 -4.92 9.17 4.54
C GLY A 146 -6.33 9.34 4.01
N TYR A 147 -6.84 10.56 4.13
CA TYR A 147 -8.09 11.01 3.54
C TYR A 147 -7.84 12.32 2.81
N ASP A 148 -8.10 12.31 1.51
CA ASP A 148 -8.13 13.53 0.72
C ASP A 148 -9.52 14.16 0.86
N VAL A 149 -9.56 15.31 1.52
CA VAL A 149 -10.81 16.02 1.82
C VAL A 149 -11.43 16.60 0.54
N SER A 150 -10.61 16.97 -0.44
CA SER A 150 -11.06 17.56 -1.69
C SER A 150 -11.66 16.53 -2.66
N GLU A 151 -11.12 15.32 -2.67
CA GLU A 151 -11.55 14.23 -3.53
C GLU A 151 -12.58 13.30 -2.87
N GLY A 152 -12.73 13.36 -1.54
CA GLY A 152 -13.58 12.41 -0.80
C GLY A 152 -13.05 10.98 -0.85
N ARG A 153 -11.72 10.82 -0.87
CA ARG A 153 -11.05 9.53 -1.08
C ARG A 153 -10.21 9.11 0.10
N GLY A 154 -10.40 7.86 0.51
CA GLY A 154 -9.59 7.15 1.48
C GLY A 154 -8.43 6.41 0.83
N TYR A 155 -7.30 6.41 1.52
CA TYR A 155 -6.08 5.72 1.12
C TYR A 155 -5.59 4.89 2.29
N TYR A 156 -5.21 3.64 2.01
CA TYR A 156 -4.73 2.70 3.02
C TYR A 156 -3.45 2.04 2.56
N GLN A 157 -2.49 1.94 3.46
CA GLN A 157 -1.28 1.16 3.26
C GLN A 157 -0.88 0.44 4.55
N PHE A 158 -0.67 -0.86 4.43
CA PHE A 158 -0.06 -1.69 5.45
C PHE A 158 1.14 -2.40 4.83
N SER A 159 2.26 -2.41 5.55
CA SER A 159 3.44 -3.15 5.17
C SER A 159 4.07 -3.81 6.40
N HIS A 160 4.26 -5.12 6.36
CA HIS A 160 5.00 -5.86 7.35
C HIS A 160 6.33 -6.29 6.73
N HIS A 161 7.42 -5.69 7.19
CA HIS A 161 8.74 -5.87 6.60
C HIS A 161 9.64 -6.83 7.38
#